data_AF-A0A829Y795-F1
#
_entry.id   AF-A0A829Y795-F1
#
_cell.length_a   1.000
_cell.length_b   1.000
_cell.length_c   1.000
_cell.angle_alpha   90.00
_cell.angle_beta   90.00
_cell.angle_gamma   90.00
#
_symmetry.space_group_name_H-M   'P 1'
#
loop_
_entity.id
_entity.type
_entity.pdbx_description
1 polymer ?
#
loop_
_entity_poly.entity_id
_entity_poly.type
_entity_poly.pdbx_seq_one_letter_code
_entity_poly.pdbx_strand_id
1 'polypeptide(L)'
;MEIPQELVEWVAHEGHEPTLVVNPCFIPPSAVEELAFYHPGFGNDTAQALRHVLGRDDNNRYFARADSLSGNWHEKMADVMQRLRLYPGMEQGRPVLIDDQIGNQPTGEMHGWKVVHWKVAKGRDSAMNLVHQDFITWAKPGQENVVSLFSWRPYRTAMLQPQAPQGPVANERAVLSQVSR
;
A
#
# COMPACT_ATOMS: atom_id res chain seq x y z
N MET A 1 13.13 6.71 19.98
CA MET A 1 11.73 6.53 19.58
C MET A 1 11.66 5.24 18.80
N GLU A 2 10.81 4.30 19.23
CA GLU A 2 10.57 3.05 18.51
C GLU A 2 9.77 3.33 17.22
N ILE A 3 9.97 2.51 16.18
CA ILE A 3 9.18 2.61 14.95
C ILE A 3 7.77 2.09 15.27
N PRO A 4 6.69 2.84 14.99
CA PRO A 4 5.32 2.36 15.15
C PRO A 4 5.10 1.02 14.46
N GLN A 5 4.48 0.07 15.16
CA GLN A 5 4.26 -1.29 14.64
C GLN A 5 3.50 -1.28 13.32
N GLU A 6 2.55 -0.35 13.16
CA GLU A 6 1.78 -0.16 11.93
C GLU A 6 2.69 0.18 10.76
N LEU A 7 3.68 1.06 10.95
CA LEU A 7 4.65 1.34 9.90
C LEU A 7 5.53 0.12 9.61
N VAL A 8 5.92 -0.65 10.63
CA VAL A 8 6.68 -1.90 10.41
C VAL A 8 5.88 -2.88 9.55
N GLU A 9 4.60 -3.07 9.84
CA GLU A 9 3.74 -3.97 9.06
C GLU A 9 3.55 -3.50 7.61
N TRP A 10 3.54 -2.18 7.39
CA TRP A 10 3.23 -1.58 6.09
C TRP A 10 4.44 -1.22 5.25
N VAL A 11 5.62 -1.12 5.87
CA VAL A 11 6.88 -0.71 5.24
C VAL A 11 7.93 -1.80 5.34
N ALA A 12 8.02 -2.50 6.47
CA ALA A 12 9.11 -3.42 6.76
C ALA A 12 8.90 -4.85 6.21
N HIS A 13 7.77 -5.14 5.56
CA HIS A 13 7.57 -6.45 4.92
C HIS A 13 7.91 -6.50 3.42
N GLU A 14 8.12 -5.35 2.75
CA GLU A 14 8.27 -5.25 1.28
C GLU A 14 9.61 -4.63 0.83
N GLY A 15 10.66 -4.72 1.64
CA GLY A 15 12.00 -4.24 1.26
C GLY A 15 12.65 -4.94 0.06
N HIS A 16 12.00 -5.94 -0.55
CA HIS A 16 12.57 -6.75 -1.63
C HIS A 16 11.69 -6.88 -2.90
N GLU A 17 10.39 -6.55 -2.86
CA GLU A 17 9.48 -6.68 -4.01
C GLU A 17 8.60 -5.42 -4.17
N PRO A 18 8.37 -4.91 -5.39
CA PRO A 18 7.55 -3.72 -5.61
C PRO A 18 6.05 -4.01 -5.34
N THR A 19 5.36 -3.07 -4.70
CA THR A 19 3.90 -3.08 -4.59
C THR A 19 3.29 -2.73 -5.94
N LEU A 20 2.56 -3.66 -6.55
CA LEU A 20 1.84 -3.52 -7.81
C LEU A 20 0.41 -2.99 -7.58
N VAL A 21 -0.10 -2.24 -8.55
CA VAL A 21 -1.52 -1.88 -8.59
C VAL A 21 -2.33 -3.10 -9.00
N VAL A 22 -3.44 -3.37 -8.32
CA VAL A 22 -4.39 -4.40 -8.75
C VAL A 22 -5.78 -3.81 -8.91
N ASN A 23 -6.27 -3.91 -10.15
CA ASN A 23 -7.63 -3.55 -10.52
C ASN A 23 -8.63 -4.30 -9.63
N PRO A 24 -9.48 -3.59 -8.87
CA PRO A 24 -10.17 -2.38 -9.35
C PRO A 24 -9.69 -1.04 -8.75
N CYS A 25 -9.62 -0.03 -9.63
CA CYS A 25 -9.66 1.38 -9.25
C CYS A 25 -11.11 1.89 -9.29
N PHE A 26 -11.44 2.87 -8.45
CA PHE A 26 -12.71 3.59 -8.49
C PHE A 26 -12.46 5.09 -8.57
N ILE A 27 -13.11 5.73 -9.53
CA ILE A 27 -13.17 7.19 -9.67
C ILE A 27 -14.65 7.57 -9.76
N PRO A 28 -15.12 8.58 -9.01
CA PRO A 28 -16.50 9.03 -9.11
C PRO A 28 -16.86 9.45 -10.55
N PRO A 29 -18.06 9.13 -11.05
CA PRO A 29 -18.47 9.48 -12.41
C PRO A 29 -18.35 10.96 -12.75
N SER A 30 -18.49 11.85 -11.76
CA SER A 30 -18.37 13.31 -11.93
C SER A 30 -16.95 13.77 -12.27
N ALA A 31 -15.91 12.96 -12.00
CA ALA A 31 -14.51 13.33 -12.20
C ALA A 31 -13.74 12.33 -13.06
N VAL A 32 -14.39 11.28 -13.55
CA VAL A 32 -13.73 10.17 -14.28
C VAL A 32 -13.00 10.64 -15.53
N GLU A 33 -13.59 11.52 -16.33
CA GLU A 33 -12.99 12.01 -17.59
C GLU A 33 -11.69 12.78 -17.35
N GLU A 34 -11.59 13.50 -16.24
CA GLU A 34 -10.44 14.35 -15.90
C GLU A 34 -9.40 13.59 -15.09
N LEU A 35 -9.81 12.76 -14.12
CA LEU A 35 -8.88 12.10 -13.20
C LEU A 35 -8.32 10.78 -13.72
N ALA A 36 -9.03 10.11 -14.64
CA ALA A 36 -8.64 8.82 -15.22
C ALA A 36 -7.16 8.71 -15.57
N PHE A 37 -6.61 9.68 -16.29
CA PHE A 37 -5.23 9.65 -16.81
C PHE A 37 -4.15 9.77 -15.73
N TYR A 38 -4.49 10.26 -14.54
CA TYR A 38 -3.54 10.36 -13.43
C TYR A 38 -3.55 9.11 -12.55
N HIS A 39 -4.40 8.14 -12.86
CA HIS A 39 -4.56 6.97 -12.04
C HIS A 39 -3.85 5.75 -12.62
N PRO A 40 -3.01 5.08 -11.80
CA PRO A 40 -2.36 3.87 -12.25
C PRO A 40 -3.40 2.75 -12.45
N GLY A 41 -3.31 2.02 -13.55
CA GLY A 41 -4.29 1.02 -14.01
C GLY A 41 -5.32 1.53 -15.03
N PHE A 42 -5.37 2.84 -15.30
CA PHE A 42 -6.20 3.42 -16.35
C PHE A 42 -5.44 3.41 -17.70
N GLY A 43 -5.44 2.26 -18.37
CA GLY A 43 -4.70 2.02 -19.62
C GLY A 43 -4.12 0.60 -19.64
N ASN A 44 -4.27 -0.11 -20.77
CA ASN A 44 -4.17 -1.57 -20.81
C ASN A 44 -2.76 -2.18 -20.69
N ASP A 45 -1.66 -1.39 -20.77
CA ASP A 45 -0.36 -1.98 -21.15
C ASP A 45 0.79 -1.75 -20.16
N THR A 46 0.57 -1.30 -18.92
CA THR A 46 1.67 -1.30 -17.93
C THR A 46 1.17 -1.35 -16.49
N ALA A 47 1.62 -2.35 -15.74
CA ALA A 47 1.46 -2.38 -14.30
C ALA A 47 2.34 -1.28 -13.68
N GLN A 48 1.74 -0.22 -13.16
CA GLN A 48 2.47 0.73 -12.32
C GLN A 48 2.79 0.05 -10.99
N ALA A 49 4.00 0.30 -10.49
CA ALA A 49 4.40 -0.15 -9.17
C ALA A 49 4.96 1.01 -8.37
N LEU A 50 4.80 0.90 -7.06
CA LEU A 50 5.44 1.76 -6.08
C LEU A 50 6.08 0.88 -5.01
N ARG A 51 7.04 1.41 -4.28
CA ARG A 51 7.51 0.79 -3.04
C ARG A 51 7.54 1.82 -1.93
N HIS A 52 6.88 1.50 -0.81
CA HIS A 52 6.95 2.31 0.39
C HIS A 52 8.23 1.99 1.17
N VAL A 53 8.93 3.02 1.63
CA VAL A 53 10.06 2.93 2.55
C VAL A 53 9.85 3.85 3.75
N LEU A 54 10.62 3.57 4.80
CA LEU A 54 10.58 4.35 6.03
C LEU A 54 11.36 5.65 5.82
N GLY A 55 10.74 6.77 6.15
CA GLY A 55 11.36 8.07 6.25
C GLY A 55 11.24 8.64 7.67
N ARG A 56 11.93 9.77 7.87
CA ARG A 56 11.86 10.59 9.09
C ARG A 56 11.76 12.05 8.70
N ASP A 57 10.93 12.80 9.42
CA ASP A 57 10.79 14.25 9.24
C ASP A 57 11.74 15.02 10.17
N ASP A 58 11.74 16.35 10.05
CA ASP A 58 12.58 17.24 10.85
C ASP A 58 12.21 17.21 12.35
N ASN A 59 11.00 16.76 12.68
CA ASN A 59 10.53 16.55 14.06
C ASN A 59 10.82 15.13 14.57
N ASN A 60 11.62 14.36 13.84
CA ASN A 60 12.00 12.99 14.15
C ASN A 60 10.79 12.02 14.25
N ARG A 61 9.68 12.33 13.59
CA ARG A 61 8.53 11.44 13.41
C ARG A 61 8.78 10.51 12.23
N TYR A 62 8.36 9.26 12.37
CA TYR A 62 8.43 8.28 11.29
C TYR A 62 7.24 8.41 10.33
N PHE A 63 7.49 8.23 9.04
CA PHE A 63 6.46 8.16 7.99
C PHE A 63 6.84 7.14 6.92
N ALA A 64 5.86 6.69 6.14
CA ALA A 64 6.07 5.97 4.89
C ALA A 64 6.13 6.95 3.70
N ARG A 65 7.03 6.70 2.75
CA ARG A 65 7.11 7.43 1.47
C ARG A 65 7.40 6.48 0.33
N ALA A 66 7.06 6.85 -0.89
CA ALA A 66 7.54 6.13 -2.07
C ALA A 66 9.04 6.36 -2.27
N ASP A 67 9.83 5.31 -2.55
CA ASP A 67 11.27 5.42 -2.85
C ASP A 67 11.61 5.22 -4.32
N SER A 68 10.77 4.46 -5.01
CA SER A 68 10.91 4.08 -6.40
C SER A 68 9.52 3.99 -7.01
N LEU A 69 9.40 4.57 -8.20
CA LEU A 69 8.23 4.50 -9.05
C LEU A 69 8.64 3.77 -10.32
N SER A 70 7.88 2.76 -10.74
CA SER A 70 8.11 2.05 -11.99
C SER A 70 6.85 2.01 -12.85
N GLY A 71 7.04 1.80 -14.15
CA GLY A 71 5.98 1.94 -15.15
C GLY A 71 5.79 3.40 -15.61
N ASN A 72 4.83 3.59 -16.51
CA ASN A 72 4.56 4.90 -17.13
C ASN A 72 3.57 5.69 -16.28
N TRP A 73 4.03 6.20 -15.13
CA TRP A 73 3.26 7.15 -14.35
C TRP A 73 3.13 8.47 -15.09
N HIS A 74 1.93 9.06 -15.07
CA HIS A 74 1.78 10.44 -15.52
C HIS A 74 2.62 11.36 -14.62
N GLU A 75 3.36 12.29 -15.19
CA GLU A 75 4.34 13.15 -14.48
C GLU A 75 3.73 13.84 -13.24
N LYS A 76 2.55 14.44 -13.38
CA LYS A 76 1.82 15.06 -12.26
C LYS A 76 1.49 14.11 -11.11
N MET A 77 1.14 12.86 -11.41
CA MET A 77 0.89 11.85 -10.38
C MET A 77 2.21 11.41 -9.74
N ALA A 78 3.27 11.21 -10.53
CA ALA A 78 4.59 10.87 -10.02
C ALA A 78 5.12 11.94 -9.05
N ASP A 79 4.91 13.23 -9.35
CA ASP A 79 5.23 14.35 -8.47
C ASP A 79 4.49 14.27 -7.12
N VAL A 80 3.19 13.94 -7.14
CA VAL A 80 2.42 13.71 -5.90
C VAL A 80 3.00 12.53 -5.12
N MET A 81 3.22 11.38 -5.77
CA MET A 81 3.73 10.17 -5.11
C MET A 81 5.08 10.40 -4.39
N GLN A 82 5.97 11.20 -4.97
CA GLN A 82 7.27 11.54 -4.38
C GLN A 82 7.16 12.46 -3.15
N ARG A 83 6.10 13.26 -3.09
CA ARG A 83 5.81 14.21 -2.00
C ARG A 83 5.06 13.60 -0.84
N LEU A 84 4.39 12.46 -1.05
CA LEU A 84 3.64 11.77 0.00
C LEU A 84 4.52 11.46 1.23
N ARG A 85 3.97 11.79 2.39
CA ARG A 85 4.50 11.52 3.73
C ARG A 85 3.37 10.94 4.56
N LEU A 86 3.25 9.62 4.52
CA LEU A 86 2.17 8.87 5.16
C LEU A 86 2.52 8.56 6.62
N TYR A 87 1.89 9.26 7.56
CA TYR A 87 2.09 9.07 9.00
C TYR A 87 1.09 8.06 9.57
N PRO A 88 1.49 7.26 10.57
CA PRO A 88 0.57 6.34 11.24
C PRO A 88 -0.49 7.12 12.02
N GLY A 89 -1.73 6.65 11.93
CA GLY A 89 -2.89 7.22 12.60
C GLY A 89 -3.97 6.17 12.88
N MET A 90 -5.06 6.62 13.49
CA MET A 90 -6.21 5.77 13.83
C MET A 90 -7.50 6.41 13.32
N GLU A 91 -8.27 5.66 12.54
CA GLU A 91 -9.62 6.04 12.12
C GLU A 91 -10.62 4.96 12.51
N GLN A 92 -11.70 5.33 13.21
CA GLN A 92 -12.74 4.39 13.66
C GLN A 92 -12.15 3.17 14.41
N GLY A 93 -11.08 3.38 15.17
CA GLY A 93 -10.38 2.32 15.91
C GLY A 93 -9.50 1.41 15.05
N ARG A 94 -9.24 1.75 13.78
CA ARG A 94 -8.41 0.97 12.87
C ARG A 94 -7.12 1.71 12.51
N PRO A 95 -5.98 1.01 12.42
CA PRO A 95 -4.72 1.61 11.99
C PRO A 95 -4.78 1.98 10.50
N VAL A 96 -4.34 3.21 10.20
CA VAL A 96 -4.28 3.77 8.86
C VAL A 96 -2.97 4.56 8.72
N LEU A 97 -2.55 4.80 7.48
CA LEU A 97 -1.53 5.80 7.19
C LEU A 97 -2.18 7.01 6.53
N ILE A 98 -1.83 8.21 6.95
CA ILE A 98 -2.45 9.46 6.48
C ILE A 98 -1.38 10.48 6.12
N ASP A 99 -1.56 11.13 4.98
CA ASP A 99 -0.94 12.41 4.65
C ASP A 99 -2.04 13.48 4.58
N ASP A 100 -2.13 14.27 5.65
CA ASP A 100 -3.04 15.40 5.81
C ASP A 100 -2.41 16.74 5.39
N GLN A 101 -1.12 16.73 5.02
CA GLN A 101 -0.36 17.92 4.65
C GLN A 101 -0.02 17.97 3.17
N ILE A 102 -0.34 16.94 2.39
CA ILE A 102 -0.05 16.87 0.96
C ILE A 102 -0.60 18.07 0.18
N GLY A 103 -1.79 18.57 0.56
CA GLY A 103 -2.40 19.76 -0.04
C GLY A 103 -1.68 21.08 0.28
N ASN A 104 -0.85 21.10 1.34
CA ASN A 104 -0.01 22.26 1.69
C ASN A 104 1.32 22.25 0.94
N GLN A 105 1.64 21.16 0.23
CA GLN A 105 2.81 21.07 -0.61
C GLN A 105 2.47 21.50 -2.05
N PRO A 106 3.41 22.11 -2.81
CA PRO A 106 3.14 22.55 -4.18
C PRO A 106 3.03 21.38 -5.18
N THR A 107 1.92 20.64 -5.20
CA THR A 107 1.69 19.54 -6.16
C THR A 107 1.21 20.07 -7.52
N GLY A 108 1.56 19.41 -8.61
CA GLY A 108 1.02 19.74 -9.94
C GLY A 108 -0.52 19.62 -10.04
N GLU A 109 -1.17 20.58 -10.71
CA GLU A 109 -2.64 20.57 -10.89
C GLU A 109 -3.11 19.58 -11.97
N MET A 110 -4.09 18.74 -11.63
CA MET A 110 -4.63 17.67 -12.48
C MET A 110 -5.98 18.08 -13.06
N HIS A 111 -5.97 18.89 -14.12
CA HIS A 111 -7.17 19.56 -14.67
C HIS A 111 -7.91 20.43 -13.64
N GLY A 112 -7.15 21.18 -12.84
CA GLY A 112 -7.69 22.02 -11.76
C GLY A 112 -7.99 21.25 -10.47
N TRP A 113 -7.88 19.92 -10.47
CA TRP A 113 -7.92 19.12 -9.25
C TRP A 113 -6.57 19.15 -8.52
N LYS A 114 -6.64 19.12 -7.20
CA LYS A 114 -5.52 18.96 -6.28
C LYS A 114 -5.80 17.83 -5.30
N VAL A 115 -4.75 17.09 -4.94
CA VAL A 115 -4.84 16.14 -3.84
C VAL A 115 -4.76 16.93 -2.54
N VAL A 116 -5.76 16.77 -1.69
CA VAL A 116 -5.83 17.49 -0.39
C VAL A 116 -5.71 16.56 0.81
N HIS A 117 -5.94 15.27 0.62
CA HIS A 117 -5.79 14.26 1.65
C HIS A 117 -5.54 12.90 1.01
N TRP A 118 -4.58 12.16 1.55
CA TRP A 118 -4.29 10.80 1.12
C TRP A 118 -4.27 9.87 2.31
N LYS A 119 -5.12 8.84 2.28
CA LYS A 119 -5.19 7.82 3.32
C LYS A 119 -4.92 6.46 2.73
N VAL A 120 -4.17 5.64 3.45
CA VAL A 120 -4.01 4.23 3.14
C VAL A 120 -4.60 3.40 4.27
N ALA A 121 -5.48 2.45 3.93
CA ALA A 121 -6.10 1.53 4.88
C ALA A 121 -6.02 0.06 4.40
N LYS A 122 -6.00 -0.91 5.32
CA LYS A 122 -6.21 -2.32 4.99
C LYS A 122 -7.69 -2.54 4.64
N GLY A 123 -7.96 -3.16 3.50
CA GLY A 123 -9.30 -3.43 2.99
C GLY A 123 -9.40 -4.77 2.29
N ARG A 124 -10.52 -5.01 1.59
CA ARG A 124 -10.72 -6.21 0.77
C ARG A 124 -10.97 -5.82 -0.69
N ASP A 125 -10.35 -6.54 -1.62
CA ASP A 125 -10.64 -6.39 -3.05
C ASP A 125 -11.95 -7.10 -3.44
N SER A 126 -12.34 -7.00 -4.71
CA SER A 126 -13.54 -7.66 -5.25
C SER A 126 -13.51 -9.19 -5.16
N ALA A 127 -12.32 -9.79 -4.99
CA ALA A 127 -12.11 -11.21 -4.77
C ALA A 127 -11.92 -11.55 -3.27
N MET A 128 -12.27 -10.62 -2.37
CA MET A 128 -12.21 -10.76 -0.91
C MET A 128 -10.80 -10.95 -0.33
N ASN A 129 -9.74 -10.71 -1.10
CA ASN A 129 -8.37 -10.77 -0.61
C ASN A 129 -8.04 -9.51 0.18
N LEU A 130 -7.22 -9.65 1.22
CA LEU A 130 -6.71 -8.50 1.98
C LEU A 130 -5.76 -7.70 1.08
N VAL A 131 -6.02 -6.40 0.95
CA VAL A 131 -5.23 -5.47 0.14
C VAL A 131 -5.00 -4.17 0.91
N HIS A 132 -3.97 -3.42 0.53
CA HIS A 132 -3.88 -2.01 0.91
C HIS A 132 -4.66 -1.17 -0.07
N GLN A 133 -5.40 -0.20 0.47
CA GLN A 133 -6.24 0.67 -0.31
C GLN A 133 -5.85 2.13 -0.09
N ASP A 134 -5.51 2.83 -1.16
CA ASP A 134 -5.40 4.28 -1.12
C ASP A 134 -6.78 4.90 -1.32
N PHE A 135 -7.08 5.88 -0.49
CA PHE A 135 -8.23 6.77 -0.57
C PHE A 135 -7.69 8.17 -0.78
N ILE A 136 -7.87 8.69 -1.99
CA ILE A 136 -7.34 9.98 -2.40
C ILE A 136 -8.50 10.96 -2.46
N THR A 137 -8.43 12.01 -1.66
CA THR A 137 -9.41 13.10 -1.69
C THR A 137 -8.89 14.21 -2.59
N TRP A 138 -9.73 14.58 -3.55
CA TRP A 138 -9.47 15.58 -4.57
C TRP A 138 -10.35 16.79 -4.33
N ALA A 139 -9.78 17.97 -4.51
CA ALA A 139 -10.52 19.23 -4.48
C ALA A 139 -10.30 20.00 -5.77
N LYS A 140 -11.36 20.62 -6.29
CA LYS A 140 -11.33 21.54 -7.43
C LYS A 140 -12.18 22.78 -7.10
N PRO A 141 -11.68 24.00 -7.33
CA PRO A 141 -12.43 25.21 -6.99
C PRO A 141 -13.83 25.21 -7.60
N GLY A 142 -14.84 25.52 -6.79
CA GLY A 142 -16.24 25.56 -7.22
C GLY A 142 -16.90 24.19 -7.44
N GLN A 143 -16.24 23.09 -7.05
CA GLN A 143 -16.79 21.73 -7.11
C GLN A 143 -16.71 21.05 -5.74
N GLU A 144 -17.55 20.03 -5.54
CA GLU A 144 -17.46 19.18 -4.35
C GLU A 144 -16.19 18.34 -4.37
N ASN A 145 -15.66 18.05 -3.19
CA ASN A 145 -14.52 17.14 -3.07
C ASN A 145 -14.95 15.72 -3.50
N VAL A 146 -14.07 15.03 -4.22
CA VAL A 146 -14.30 13.66 -4.66
C VAL A 146 -13.26 12.73 -4.08
N VAL A 147 -13.63 11.47 -3.85
CA VAL A 147 -12.72 10.45 -3.32
C VAL A 147 -12.56 9.35 -4.36
N SER A 148 -11.31 9.08 -4.76
CA SER A 148 -10.96 7.90 -5.56
C SER A 148 -10.28 6.84 -4.70
N LEU A 149 -10.41 5.57 -5.13
CA LEU A 149 -9.92 4.39 -4.40
C LEU A 149 -9.04 3.52 -5.29
N PHE A 150 -7.92 3.06 -4.73
CA PHE A 150 -6.95 2.16 -5.40
C PHE A 150 -6.69 0.96 -4.53
N SER A 151 -6.63 -0.23 -5.12
CA SER A 151 -6.21 -1.45 -4.42
C SER A 151 -4.83 -1.89 -4.88
N TRP A 152 -3.97 -2.30 -3.95
CA TRP A 152 -2.59 -2.69 -4.22
C TRP A 152 -2.34 -4.14 -3.81
N ARG A 153 -1.56 -4.89 -4.62
CA ARG A 153 -0.96 -6.20 -4.28
C ARG A 153 0.55 -6.15 -4.57
N PRO A 154 1.41 -6.95 -3.94
CA PRO A 154 1.09 -8.06 -3.08
C PRO A 154 1.55 -7.85 -1.64
N TYR A 155 0.61 -7.73 -0.70
CA TYR A 155 0.86 -8.34 0.60
C TYR A 155 0.35 -9.77 0.50
N ARG A 156 1.25 -10.72 0.20
CA ARG A 156 1.09 -12.01 0.85
C ARG A 156 1.23 -11.68 2.33
N THR A 157 0.11 -11.57 3.06
CA THR A 157 0.16 -12.04 4.44
C THR A 157 0.75 -13.43 4.31
N ALA A 158 2.00 -13.62 4.73
CA ALA A 158 2.39 -14.93 5.18
C ALA A 158 1.27 -15.30 6.14
N MET A 159 0.41 -16.24 5.72
CA MET A 159 -0.33 -16.98 6.71
C MET A 159 0.80 -17.50 7.59
N LEU A 160 0.92 -16.96 8.80
CA LEU A 160 1.47 -17.73 9.89
C LEU A 160 0.55 -18.95 9.94
N GLN A 161 0.85 -19.97 9.13
CA GLN A 161 0.45 -21.31 9.49
C GLN A 161 1.01 -21.44 10.90
N PRO A 162 0.17 -21.71 11.91
CA PRO A 162 0.69 -22.25 13.15
C PRO A 162 1.56 -23.41 12.70
N GLN A 163 2.87 -23.33 12.92
CA GLN A 163 3.70 -24.52 12.81
C GLN A 163 3.06 -25.52 13.76
N ALA A 164 2.36 -26.50 13.18
CA ALA A 164 1.97 -27.67 13.91
C ALA A 164 3.25 -28.20 14.58
N PRO A 165 3.23 -28.49 15.89
CA PRO A 165 4.43 -28.99 16.54
C PRO A 165 4.88 -30.22 15.76
N GLN A 166 6.12 -30.18 15.27
CA GLN A 166 6.78 -31.33 14.68
C GLN A 166 6.98 -32.36 15.79
N GLY A 167 5.94 -33.15 16.05
CA GLY A 167 6.08 -34.42 16.74
C GLY A 167 6.91 -35.37 15.88
N PRO A 168 7.70 -36.26 16.48
CA PRO A 168 8.62 -37.11 15.73
C PRO A 168 7.82 -38.07 14.83
N VAL A 169 8.09 -38.01 13.53
CA VAL A 169 7.62 -39.00 12.56
C VAL A 169 8.41 -40.27 12.80
N ALA A 170 7.82 -41.20 13.56
CA ALA A 170 8.23 -42.59 13.54
C ALA A 170 7.84 -43.19 12.18
N ASN A 171 8.82 -43.77 11.46
CA ASN A 171 8.55 -44.94 10.64
C ASN A 171 9.83 -45.74 10.37
N GLU A 172 9.92 -46.85 11.09
CA GLU A 172 10.28 -48.18 10.64
C GLU A 172 11.41 -48.36 9.63
N ARG A 173 12.52 -48.96 10.10
CA ARG A 173 13.04 -50.18 9.47
C ARG A 173 13.77 -51.03 10.50
N ALA A 174 13.26 -52.24 10.67
CA ALA A 174 13.87 -53.33 11.41
C ALA A 174 15.31 -53.57 10.94
N VAL A 175 16.25 -53.61 11.88
CA VAL A 175 17.54 -54.27 11.70
C VAL A 175 17.68 -55.29 12.83
N LEU A 176 17.44 -56.54 12.45
CA LEU A 176 17.85 -57.74 13.15
C LEU A 176 19.31 -57.62 13.61
N SER A 177 19.54 -57.58 14.92
CA SER A 177 20.78 -58.07 15.53
C SER A 177 20.56 -58.37 17.02
N GLN A 178 20.23 -59.62 17.32
CA GLN A 178 20.60 -60.20 18.61
C GLN A 178 21.27 -61.55 18.34
N VAL A 179 22.59 -61.48 18.25
CA VAL A 179 23.50 -62.59 18.58
C VAL A 179 24.30 -62.12 19.79
N SER A 180 24.15 -62.84 20.91
CA SER A 180 25.07 -63.02 22.04
C SER A 180 24.20 -63.25 23.29
N ARG A 181 24.42 -64.21 24.17
CA ARG A 181 25.41 -65.27 24.37
C ARG A 181 24.80 -66.20 25.42
#